data_AF-A0A227IYU2-F1
#
_entry.id   AF-A0A227IYU2-F1
#
_cell.length_a   1.000
_cell.length_b   1.000
_cell.length_c   1.000
_cell.angle_alpha   90.00
_cell.angle_beta   90.00
_cell.angle_gamma   90.00
#
_symmetry.space_group_name_H-M   'P 1'
#
loop_
_entity.id
_entity.type
_entity.pdbx_description
1 polymer ?
#
loop_
_entity_poly.entity_id
_entity_poly.type
_entity_poly.pdbx_seq_one_letter_code
_entity_poly.pdbx_strand_id
1 'polypeptide(L)'
;TYNGTTKTAEATSTAKIPDLTFTKTPMVEHYSPNKASGYILKIVNEGNNYANDINLKDAIGALTVDTIDGSTNQAFLQWAVQYVAG
;
A
#
# COMPACT_ATOMS: atom_id res chain seq x y z
N THR A 1 36.97 -43.04 -28.21
CA THR A 1 35.63 -43.49 -27.77
C THR A 1 35.08 -42.43 -26.82
N TYR A 2 34.00 -41.75 -27.20
CA TYR A 2 33.40 -40.67 -26.42
C TYR A 2 32.39 -41.27 -25.42
N ASN A 3 32.73 -41.29 -24.13
CA ASN A 3 31.85 -41.78 -23.06
C ASN A 3 30.84 -40.69 -22.71
N GLY A 4 29.81 -40.53 -23.54
CA GLY A 4 28.77 -39.51 -23.38
C GLY A 4 27.88 -39.77 -22.16
N THR A 5 28.32 -39.35 -20.98
CA THR A 5 27.48 -39.24 -19.79
C THR A 5 26.88 -37.83 -19.75
N THR A 6 25.58 -37.73 -20.01
CA THR A 6 24.83 -36.49 -19.85
C THR A 6 24.73 -36.14 -18.37
N LYS A 7 25.27 -34.99 -17.97
CA LYS A 7 25.01 -34.41 -16.64
C LYS A 7 23.80 -33.50 -16.76
N THR A 8 22.70 -33.90 -16.15
CA THR A 8 21.54 -33.02 -15.97
C THR A 8 21.69 -32.26 -14.66
N ALA A 9 21.47 -30.95 -14.71
CA ALA A 9 21.28 -30.13 -13.53
C ALA A 9 19.79 -29.79 -13.45
N GLU A 10 19.19 -30.05 -12.31
CA GLU A 10 17.81 -29.65 -12.03
C GLU A 10 17.82 -28.44 -11.09
N ALA A 11 16.88 -27.53 -11.30
CA ALA A 11 16.65 -26.39 -10.43
C ALA A 11 15.15 -26.29 -10.12
N THR A 12 14.83 -26.04 -8.85
CA THR A 12 13.46 -25.81 -8.39
C THR A 12 13.18 -24.32 -8.33
N SER A 13 12.12 -23.88 -9.02
CA SER A 13 11.63 -22.50 -8.94
C SER A 13 10.61 -22.40 -7.81
N THR A 14 11.06 -21.99 -6.61
CA THR A 14 10.15 -21.76 -5.49
C THR A 14 9.56 -20.35 -5.60
N ALA A 15 8.23 -20.24 -5.68
CA ALA A 15 7.56 -18.96 -5.58
C ALA A 15 7.82 -18.36 -4.19
N LYS A 16 8.42 -17.17 -4.14
CA LYS A 16 8.59 -16.43 -2.90
C LYS A 16 7.51 -15.37 -2.82
N ILE A 17 6.65 -15.48 -1.81
CA ILE A 17 5.66 -14.45 -1.51
C ILE A 17 6.43 -13.21 -1.07
N PRO A 18 6.19 -12.01 -1.66
CA PRO A 18 6.79 -10.77 -1.19
C PRO A 18 6.42 -10.52 0.26
N ASP A 19 7.41 -10.15 1.06
CA ASP A 19 7.21 -9.80 2.46
C ASP A 19 6.85 -8.31 2.50
N LEU A 20 5.59 -8.01 2.82
CA LEU A 20 5.05 -6.66 2.72
C LEU A 20 4.66 -6.12 4.10
N THR A 21 5.11 -4.91 4.40
CA THR A 21 4.59 -4.13 5.52
C THR A 21 3.70 -3.00 5.00
N PHE A 22 2.63 -2.72 5.74
CA PHE A 22 1.68 -1.65 5.43
C PHE A 22 1.50 -0.73 6.64
N THR A 23 1.59 0.58 6.42
CA THR A 23 1.24 1.57 7.42
C THR A 23 0.29 2.62 6.87
N LYS A 24 -0.59 3.11 7.76
CA LYS A 24 -1.48 4.24 7.52
C LYS A 24 -1.27 5.26 8.63
N THR A 25 -0.79 6.43 8.28
CA THR A 25 -0.46 7.49 9.24
C THR A 25 -1.17 8.78 8.87
N PRO A 26 -1.88 9.45 9.80
CA PRO A 26 -2.49 10.74 9.49
C PRO A 26 -1.40 11.78 9.22
N MET A 27 -1.64 12.67 8.25
CA MET A 27 -0.73 13.80 7.97
C MET A 27 -0.68 14.81 9.13
N VAL A 28 -1.80 14.92 9.86
CA VAL A 28 -1.95 15.77 11.03
C VAL A 28 -2.72 14.99 12.10
N GLU A 29 -2.28 15.06 13.35
CA GLU A 29 -2.92 14.34 14.46
C GLU A 29 -4.31 14.89 14.78
N HIS A 30 -4.49 16.19 14.61
CA HIS A 30 -5.73 16.89 14.90
C HIS A 30 -6.29 17.56 13.66
N TYR A 31 -7.57 17.29 13.41
CA TYR A 31 -8.32 17.96 12.37
C TYR A 31 -8.51 19.45 12.71
N SER A 32 -8.39 20.29 11.68
CA SER A 32 -8.76 21.70 11.75
C SER A 32 -9.63 22.04 10.54
N PRO A 33 -10.81 22.68 10.74
CA PRO A 33 -11.65 23.09 9.63
C PRO A 33 -10.88 23.91 8.59
N ASN A 34 -11.14 23.66 7.31
CA ASN A 34 -10.53 24.34 6.16
C ASN A 34 -8.99 24.16 6.04
N LYS A 35 -8.38 23.22 6.77
CA LYS A 35 -6.98 22.83 6.58
C LYS A 35 -6.88 21.51 5.84
N ALA A 36 -5.85 21.37 5.02
CA ALA A 36 -5.53 20.10 4.39
C ALA A 36 -5.29 19.03 5.46
N SER A 37 -5.96 17.91 5.32
CA SER A 37 -5.82 16.72 6.16
C SER A 37 -5.83 15.50 5.25
N GLY A 38 -5.28 14.39 5.70
CA GLY A 38 -5.19 13.18 4.89
C GLY A 38 -4.40 12.09 5.59
N TYR A 39 -4.10 11.02 4.85
CA TYR A 39 -3.33 9.88 5.32
C TYR A 39 -2.19 9.58 4.35
N ILE A 40 -1.05 9.21 4.91
CA ILE A 40 0.07 8.61 4.19
C ILE A 40 -0.10 7.10 4.31
N LEU A 41 -0.26 6.43 3.16
CA LEU A 41 -0.27 4.98 3.04
C LEU A 41 1.09 4.54 2.52
N LYS A 42 1.79 3.71 3.29
CA LYS A 42 3.12 3.20 2.92
C LYS A 42 3.07 1.69 2.79
N ILE A 43 3.53 1.18 1.66
CA ILE A 43 3.76 -0.24 1.42
C ILE A 43 5.27 -0.42 1.24
N VAL A 44 5.88 -1.32 2.01
CA VAL A 44 7.30 -1.66 1.89
C VAL A 44 7.42 -3.13 1.56
N ASN A 45 8.26 -3.44 0.57
CA ASN A 45 8.70 -4.81 0.32
C ASN A 45 10.00 -5.06 1.10
N GLU A 46 9.88 -5.79 2.21
CA GLU A 46 10.99 -6.18 3.08
C GLU A 46 11.77 -7.37 2.50
N GLY A 47 11.22 -8.04 1.47
CA GLY A 47 11.84 -9.17 0.81
C GLY A 47 12.72 -8.79 -0.38
N ASN A 48 13.75 -9.61 -0.64
CA ASN A 48 14.59 -9.50 -1.85
C ASN A 48 13.93 -10.08 -3.12
N ASN A 49 12.62 -10.27 -3.12
CA ASN A 49 11.85 -10.80 -4.24
C ASN A 49 10.88 -9.75 -4.78
N TYR A 50 10.49 -9.89 -6.04
CA TYR A 50 9.65 -8.89 -6.71
C TYR A 50 8.21 -8.92 -6.16
N ALA A 51 7.71 -7.75 -5.75
CA ALA A 51 6.32 -7.55 -5.37
C ALA A 51 5.57 -6.89 -6.54
N ASN A 52 4.68 -7.64 -7.19
CA ASN A 52 3.84 -7.16 -8.29
C ASN A 52 2.36 -7.27 -7.96
N ASP A 53 1.54 -6.54 -8.73
CA ASP A 53 0.07 -6.60 -8.69
C ASP A 53 -0.55 -6.30 -7.32
N ILE A 54 0.07 -5.38 -6.58
CA ILE A 54 -0.42 -4.93 -5.29
C ILE A 54 -1.60 -3.98 -5.48
N ASN A 55 -2.78 -4.40 -5.04
CA ASN A 55 -4.01 -3.63 -5.10
C ASN A 55 -4.29 -2.94 -3.77
N LEU A 56 -4.35 -1.61 -3.78
CA LEU A 56 -4.68 -0.80 -2.61
C LEU A 56 -6.08 -0.18 -2.78
N LYS A 57 -6.96 -0.40 -1.81
CA LYS A 57 -8.29 0.20 -1.74
C LYS A 57 -8.45 0.95 -0.43
N ASP A 58 -8.86 2.21 -0.52
CA ASP A 58 -9.18 3.04 0.64
C ASP A 58 -10.53 3.72 0.43
N ALA A 59 -11.38 3.72 1.46
CA ALA A 59 -12.70 4.32 1.44
C ALA A 59 -12.68 5.76 2.02
N ILE A 60 -11.59 6.50 1.79
CA ILE A 60 -11.39 7.85 2.35
C ILE A 60 -12.54 8.81 2.04
N GLY A 61 -13.15 8.69 0.85
CA GLY A 61 -14.30 9.49 0.44
C GLY A 61 -15.64 9.08 1.07
N ALA A 62 -15.68 8.06 1.92
CA ALA A 62 -16.85 7.67 2.70
C ALA A 62 -16.74 8.08 4.17
N LEU A 63 -15.61 8.68 4.58
CA LEU A 63 -15.40 9.11 5.96
C LEU A 63 -16.28 10.32 6.27
N THR A 64 -16.97 10.24 7.41
CA THR A 64 -17.86 11.29 7.90
C THR A 64 -17.43 11.80 9.27
N VAL A 65 -17.85 13.02 9.60
CA VAL A 65 -17.65 13.66 10.91
C VAL A 65 -18.97 14.23 11.41
N ASP A 66 -19.16 14.16 12.72
CA ASP A 66 -20.24 14.87 13.39
C ASP A 66 -19.83 16.32 13.62
N THR A 67 -20.70 17.25 13.24
CA THR A 67 -20.46 18.68 13.39
C THR A 67 -21.13 19.23 14.65
N ILE A 68 -20.69 20.42 15.07
CA ILE A 68 -21.18 21.06 16.32
C ILE A 68 -22.68 21.38 16.30
N ASP A 69 -23.29 21.43 15.12
CA ASP A 69 -24.73 21.62 14.92
C ASP A 69 -25.53 20.31 14.96
N GLY A 70 -24.86 19.17 15.21
CA GLY A 70 -25.46 17.85 15.29
C GLY A 70 -25.69 17.17 13.93
N SER A 71 -25.25 17.77 12.82
CA SER A 71 -25.31 17.13 11.50
C SER A 71 -24.09 16.21 11.26
N THR A 72 -24.19 15.34 10.25
CA THR A 72 -23.08 14.51 9.78
C THR A 72 -22.66 14.97 8.40
N ASN A 73 -21.38 15.29 8.24
CA ASN A 73 -20.80 15.78 6.98
C ASN A 73 -19.65 14.91 6.50
N GLN A 74 -19.32 15.02 5.21
CA GLN A 74 -18.12 14.37 4.66
C GLN A 74 -16.86 14.96 5.31
N ALA A 75 -15.97 14.08 5.77
CA ALA A 75 -14.70 14.47 6.38
C ALA A 75 -13.75 15.12 5.37
N PHE A 76 -13.83 14.69 4.10
CA PHE A 76 -13.00 15.18 3.00
C PHE A 76 -13.87 15.56 1.82
N LEU A 77 -13.88 16.84 1.44
CA LEU A 77 -14.64 17.35 0.29
C LEU A 77 -13.99 16.98 -1.05
N GLN A 78 -12.66 16.84 -1.05
CA GLN A 78 -11.85 16.45 -2.19
C GLN A 78 -10.66 15.63 -1.67
N TRP A 79 -10.22 14.65 -2.46
CA TRP A 79 -9.03 13.87 -2.15
C TRP A 79 -8.29 13.51 -3.44
N ALA A 80 -6.98 13.34 -3.32
CA ALA A 80 -6.11 12.90 -4.39
C ALA A 80 -5.19 11.81 -3.86
N VAL A 81 -4.87 10.83 -4.71
CA VAL A 81 -3.87 9.80 -4.42
C VAL A 81 -2.60 10.17 -5.17
N GLN A 82 -1.49 10.25 -4.43
CA GLN A 82 -0.17 10.42 -5.01
C GLN A 82 0.65 9.18 -4.72
N TYR A 83 1.22 8.60 -5.77
CA TYR A 83 2.12 7.46 -5.66
C TYR A 83 3.56 7.97 -5.81
N VAL A 84 4.41 7.58 -4.87
CA VAL A 84 5.86 7.84 -4.91
C VAL A 84 6.54 6.49 -4.82
N ALA A 85 7.22 6.10 -5.90
CA ALA A 85 8.19 5.00 -5.86
C ALA A 85 9.53 5.52 -5.31
N GLY A 86 10.16 4.72 -4.45
CA GLY A 86 11.53 4.95 -3.98
C GLY A 86 12.56 4.36 -4.93
#